data_AF-A0AAV9F7V3-F1
#
_entry.id   AF-A0AAV9F7V3-F1
#
_cell.length_a   1.000
_cell.length_b   1.000
_cell.length_c   1.000
_cell.angle_alpha   90.00
_cell.angle_beta   90.00
_cell.angle_gamma   90.00
#
_symmetry.space_group_name_H-M   'P 1'
#
loop_
_entity.id
_entity.type
_entity.pdbx_description
1 polymer ?
#
loop_
_entity_poly.entity_id
_entity_poly.type
_entity_poly.pdbx_seq_one_letter_code
_entity_poly.pdbx_strand_id
1 'polypeptide(L)'
;MLARSRTLPCRIHHGGIDEGRDSVRYLQVEEQPKSHGEAEAIFPQQGISKCFADDGRFKRTGTVWTATAHIITAVIGSGVLSLAWAIGQLGWVVGPVVMLLFALVIYYTSNLLSQCYRTGDPVTGRRNYTYMDAVKSNLGGVKVKICGWIQYLNLLGVAIGYTIASSISMVAIKRSNCFHKHGEQDPCHASSNAYMIMFGITEILFSQIPDFDQVWWLSIVAAVMSFTYSAIGLSLGITQVIGNGGFKESLMGISIGAMTKAGRVTMMQKMWRSLQALGDIAFAYSYSIILIEIQDTLKSPPAEYKTMKKSTVLSIGVTTTFYLLCGCMGYAAFGDDAPGNLLTGFGFYNPYWLLDIANVAIVVHLVGAYQVYCQPLFAFVEKWTAHRFPKSDFVTKEYEVGSYHLNLFRLVWRTGFVVVTTVVSMLMPFFNDVVGILGAFGFWPLTVYFPIEMYISQKKISRWSPRWVGLQMLSLSCLIISIAAACGSFAGVVLDLKSYKPFKSTV
;
A
#
# COMPACT_ATOMS: atom_id res chain seq x y z
N MET A 1 -10.14 -38.13 18.69
CA MET A 1 -11.29 -37.76 17.85
C MET A 1 -11.32 -36.25 17.70
N LEU A 2 -10.85 -35.73 16.56
CA LEU A 2 -10.99 -34.34 16.12
C LEU A 2 -11.33 -34.42 14.64
N ALA A 3 -12.53 -34.00 14.26
CA ALA A 3 -13.03 -34.10 12.90
C ALA A 3 -12.24 -33.17 11.98
N ARG A 4 -11.39 -33.75 11.13
CA ARG A 4 -10.62 -33.06 10.11
C ARG A 4 -11.57 -32.69 8.96
N SER A 5 -12.16 -31.50 9.01
CA SER A 5 -12.90 -30.95 7.87
C SER A 5 -11.92 -30.66 6.73
N ARG A 6 -11.77 -31.62 5.81
CA ARG A 6 -11.11 -31.44 4.51
C ARG A 6 -12.17 -31.00 3.51
N THR A 7 -12.45 -29.70 3.43
CA THR A 7 -13.01 -29.13 2.21
C THR A 7 -11.84 -28.65 1.36
N LEU A 8 -11.48 -29.46 0.36
CA LEU A 8 -10.60 -29.05 -0.74
C LEU A 8 -11.27 -27.87 -1.50
N PRO A 9 -10.52 -26.90 -2.02
CA PRO A 9 -11.08 -25.86 -2.88
C PRO A 9 -11.69 -26.47 -4.16
N CYS A 10 -12.78 -25.89 -4.67
CA CYS A 10 -13.39 -26.31 -5.94
C CYS A 10 -12.35 -26.16 -7.06
N ARG A 11 -11.80 -27.27 -7.56
CA ARG A 11 -10.91 -27.30 -8.72
C ARG A 11 -11.77 -27.76 -9.90
N ILE A 12 -12.06 -26.86 -10.84
CA ILE A 12 -12.73 -27.24 -12.09
C ILE A 12 -11.66 -27.85 -13.01
N HIS A 13 -11.83 -29.12 -13.37
CA HIS A 13 -11.14 -29.69 -14.53
C HIS A 13 -11.79 -29.10 -15.79
N HIS A 14 -11.00 -28.50 -16.68
CA HIS A 14 -11.48 -27.96 -17.95
C HIS A 14 -12.27 -29.01 -18.75
N GLY A 15 -13.59 -28.87 -18.75
CA GLY A 15 -14.47 -29.38 -19.79
C GLY A 15 -15.27 -28.16 -20.27
N GLY A 16 -15.04 -27.76 -21.52
CA GLY A 16 -15.58 -26.52 -22.08
C GLY A 16 -17.10 -26.47 -22.07
N ILE A 17 -17.64 -25.33 -21.67
CA ILE A 17 -18.98 -24.89 -22.04
C ILE A 17 -18.82 -23.45 -22.56
N ASP A 18 -19.15 -23.30 -23.83
CA ASP A 18 -19.06 -22.11 -24.64
C ASP A 18 -20.23 -21.16 -24.29
N GLU A 19 -19.98 -20.16 -23.43
CA GLU A 19 -20.99 -19.16 -23.00
C GLU A 19 -21.16 -17.99 -24.00
N GLY A 20 -20.63 -18.10 -25.22
CA GLY A 20 -20.53 -16.99 -26.17
C GLY A 20 -21.77 -16.68 -27.04
N ARG A 21 -22.87 -17.46 -27.02
CA ARG A 21 -23.89 -17.38 -28.09
C ARG A 21 -25.35 -17.11 -27.73
N ASP A 22 -25.75 -17.10 -26.46
CA ASP A 22 -27.20 -17.11 -26.12
C ASP A 22 -27.74 -15.82 -25.45
N SER A 23 -27.24 -14.65 -25.87
CA SER A 23 -27.80 -13.36 -25.41
C SER A 23 -28.86 -12.73 -26.36
N VAL A 24 -29.31 -13.43 -27.41
CA VAL A 24 -30.17 -12.81 -28.46
C VAL A 24 -31.57 -13.43 -28.61
N ARG A 25 -31.98 -14.39 -27.77
CA ARG A 25 -33.36 -14.94 -27.83
C ARG A 25 -34.09 -14.90 -26.48
N TYR A 26 -34.41 -13.69 -26.04
CA TYR A 26 -35.55 -13.47 -25.16
C TYR A 26 -36.57 -12.60 -25.88
N LEU A 27 -37.37 -13.19 -26.76
CA LEU A 27 -38.64 -12.69 -27.29
C LEU A 27 -39.24 -13.72 -28.26
N GLN A 28 -39.80 -14.81 -27.72
CA GLN A 28 -41.00 -15.47 -28.25
C GLN A 28 -41.42 -16.58 -27.28
N VAL A 29 -42.56 -16.37 -26.63
CA VAL A 29 -43.28 -17.40 -25.90
C VAL A 29 -44.09 -18.15 -26.95
N GLU A 30 -43.87 -19.47 -27.09
CA GLU A 30 -44.82 -20.37 -27.71
C GLU A 30 -44.83 -21.70 -26.94
N GLU A 31 -46.00 -22.04 -26.40
CA GLU A 31 -46.33 -23.27 -25.69
C GLU A 31 -46.55 -24.43 -26.66
N GLN A 32 -46.03 -25.64 -26.37
CA GLN A 32 -46.60 -26.99 -26.68
C GLN A 32 -45.57 -28.12 -26.36
N PRO A 33 -45.97 -29.41 -26.18
CA PRO A 33 -46.13 -30.05 -24.87
C PRO A 33 -45.10 -31.15 -24.54
N LYS A 34 -45.16 -31.61 -23.28
CA LYS A 34 -44.33 -32.66 -22.65
C LYS A 34 -44.30 -33.98 -23.44
N SER A 35 -43.12 -34.59 -23.55
CA SER A 35 -42.96 -36.05 -23.67
C SER A 35 -42.01 -36.58 -22.59
N HIS A 36 -42.47 -37.59 -21.86
CA HIS A 36 -41.70 -38.35 -20.88
C HIS A 36 -40.48 -39.03 -21.51
N GLY A 37 -39.33 -38.90 -20.86
CA GLY A 37 -38.14 -39.71 -21.06
C GLY A 37 -37.28 -39.60 -19.81
N GLU A 38 -37.26 -40.66 -19.00
CA GLU A 38 -36.42 -40.78 -17.82
C GLU A 38 -34.94 -40.70 -18.23
N ALA A 39 -34.32 -39.54 -18.00
CA ALA A 39 -32.89 -39.41 -17.86
C ALA A 39 -32.63 -38.85 -16.46
N GLU A 40 -32.11 -39.71 -15.61
CA GLU A 40 -31.71 -39.43 -14.24
C GLU A 40 -30.74 -38.23 -14.22
N ALA A 41 -31.25 -37.06 -13.86
CA ALA A 41 -30.46 -35.85 -13.72
C ALA A 41 -29.55 -36.00 -12.49
N ILE A 42 -28.31 -36.44 -12.70
CA ILE A 42 -27.23 -36.28 -11.72
C ILE A 42 -27.05 -34.77 -11.51
N PHE A 43 -27.66 -34.23 -10.45
CA PHE A 43 -27.64 -32.81 -10.08
C PHE A 43 -26.21 -32.24 -10.01
N PRO A 44 -25.73 -31.45 -11.00
CA PRO A 44 -24.47 -30.70 -10.87
C PRO A 44 -24.72 -29.42 -10.03
N GLN A 45 -25.98 -29.01 -9.91
CA GLN A 45 -26.42 -27.72 -9.38
C GLN A 45 -26.13 -27.54 -7.88
N GLN A 46 -26.21 -28.61 -7.09
CA GLN A 46 -25.96 -28.55 -5.63
C GLN A 46 -24.47 -28.41 -5.27
N GLY A 47 -23.58 -28.97 -6.10
CA GLY A 47 -22.13 -28.83 -5.94
C GLY A 47 -21.65 -27.42 -6.32
N ILE A 48 -22.19 -26.89 -7.43
CA ILE A 48 -21.87 -25.56 -7.95
C ILE A 48 -22.37 -24.46 -7.00
N SER A 49 -23.61 -24.57 -6.48
CA SER A 49 -24.17 -23.63 -5.49
C SER A 49 -23.31 -23.50 -4.22
N LYS A 50 -22.61 -24.58 -3.81
CA LYS A 50 -21.69 -24.51 -2.66
C LYS A 50 -20.43 -23.70 -2.92
N CYS A 51 -20.00 -23.52 -4.17
CA CYS A 51 -18.82 -22.74 -4.52
C CYS A 51 -19.12 -21.22 -4.60
N PHE A 52 -20.39 -20.81 -4.69
CA PHE A 52 -20.80 -19.41 -4.79
C PHE A 52 -21.28 -18.81 -3.45
N ALA A 53 -21.04 -17.51 -3.26
CA ALA A 53 -21.47 -16.71 -2.12
C ALA A 53 -22.84 -16.04 -2.37
N ASP A 54 -23.36 -15.34 -1.36
CA ASP A 54 -24.64 -14.60 -1.38
C ASP A 54 -24.75 -13.52 -2.46
N ASP A 55 -23.64 -13.12 -3.07
CA ASP A 55 -23.56 -12.14 -4.16
C ASP A 55 -23.35 -12.79 -5.55
N GLY A 56 -23.42 -14.12 -5.65
CA GLY A 56 -23.22 -14.86 -6.89
C GLY A 56 -21.76 -14.96 -7.35
N ARG A 57 -20.78 -14.53 -6.54
CA ARG A 57 -19.34 -14.72 -6.82
C ARG A 57 -18.78 -15.94 -6.09
N PHE A 58 -17.59 -16.39 -6.45
CA PHE A 58 -16.91 -17.47 -5.72
C PHE A 58 -16.75 -17.14 -4.23
N LYS A 59 -16.85 -18.17 -3.38
CA LYS A 59 -16.69 -18.01 -1.94
C LYS A 59 -15.27 -17.54 -1.60
N ARG A 60 -15.24 -16.41 -0.91
CA ARG A 60 -14.06 -15.84 -0.26
C ARG A 60 -13.51 -16.81 0.80
N THR A 61 -12.20 -16.98 0.83
CA THR A 61 -11.51 -17.95 1.71
C THR A 61 -10.65 -17.29 2.78
N GLY A 62 -10.49 -15.96 2.73
CA GLY A 62 -9.64 -15.19 3.63
C GLY A 62 -10.00 -15.34 5.10
N THR A 63 -8.98 -15.24 5.95
CA THR A 63 -9.05 -15.41 7.41
C THR A 63 -8.40 -14.22 8.11
N VAL A 64 -8.45 -14.20 9.46
CA VAL A 64 -7.72 -13.20 10.25
C VAL A 64 -6.24 -13.16 9.87
N TRP A 65 -5.61 -14.32 9.67
CA TRP A 65 -4.18 -14.41 9.33
C TRP A 65 -3.86 -13.86 7.95
N THR A 66 -4.67 -14.17 6.93
CA THR A 66 -4.42 -13.67 5.58
C THR A 66 -4.67 -12.17 5.50
N ALA A 67 -5.74 -11.66 6.13
CA ALA A 67 -5.99 -10.22 6.20
C ALA A 67 -4.90 -9.49 6.99
N THR A 68 -4.45 -10.03 8.13
CA THR A 68 -3.31 -9.48 8.87
C THR A 68 -2.05 -9.46 8.02
N ALA A 69 -1.76 -10.52 7.27
CA ALA A 69 -0.60 -10.54 6.37
C ALA A 69 -0.72 -9.48 5.27
N HIS A 70 -1.89 -9.29 4.64
CA HIS A 70 -2.10 -8.24 3.64
C HIS A 70 -1.94 -6.84 4.23
N ILE A 71 -2.51 -6.57 5.41
CA ILE A 71 -2.37 -5.27 6.09
C ILE A 71 -0.89 -5.03 6.43
N ILE A 72 -0.20 -6.01 7.02
CA ILE A 72 1.21 -5.89 7.37
C ILE A 72 2.06 -5.68 6.13
N THR A 73 1.77 -6.36 5.01
CA THR A 73 2.49 -6.17 3.75
C THR A 73 2.28 -4.77 3.19
N ALA A 74 1.09 -4.21 3.34
CA ALA A 74 0.78 -2.86 2.88
C ALA A 74 1.47 -1.78 3.74
N VAL A 75 1.54 -2.02 5.05
CA VAL A 75 2.03 -1.06 6.06
C VAL A 75 3.55 -1.18 6.21
N ILE A 76 4.08 -2.36 6.55
CA ILE A 76 5.53 -2.60 6.71
C ILE A 76 6.17 -2.70 5.32
N GLY A 77 6.43 -1.53 4.73
CA GLY A 77 7.08 -1.37 3.42
C GLY A 77 8.01 -0.16 3.42
N SER A 78 7.98 0.65 2.37
CA SER A 78 8.84 1.85 2.30
C SER A 78 8.64 2.81 3.48
N GLY A 79 7.43 2.89 4.05
CA GLY A 79 7.13 3.77 5.18
C GLY A 79 7.96 3.53 6.44
N VAL A 80 8.36 2.29 6.76
CA VAL A 80 9.20 2.05 7.96
C VAL A 80 10.62 2.59 7.80
N LEU A 81 11.10 2.71 6.55
CA LEU A 81 12.46 3.14 6.25
C LEU A 81 12.70 4.61 6.58
N SER A 82 11.68 5.47 6.48
CA SER A 82 11.75 6.90 6.79
C SER A 82 11.50 7.23 8.27
N LEU A 83 11.02 6.28 9.08
CA LEU A 83 10.64 6.56 10.47
C LEU A 83 11.82 6.99 11.35
N ALA A 84 13.02 6.45 11.12
CA ALA A 84 14.20 6.88 11.86
C ALA A 84 14.52 8.36 11.60
N TRP A 85 14.40 8.79 10.33
CA TRP A 85 14.54 10.19 9.96
C TRP A 85 13.42 11.05 10.56
N ALA A 86 12.17 10.58 10.51
CA ALA A 86 11.02 11.30 11.06
C ALA A 86 11.15 11.53 12.57
N ILE A 87 11.58 10.51 13.35
CA ILE A 87 11.91 10.68 14.76
C ILE A 87 13.10 11.61 14.93
N GLY A 88 14.10 11.58 14.05
CA GLY A 88 15.20 12.56 14.07
C GLY A 88 14.75 14.01 13.91
N GLN A 89 13.70 14.26 13.13
CA GLN A 89 13.15 15.62 12.96
C GLN A 89 12.24 16.07 14.11
N LEU A 90 11.61 15.12 14.81
CA LEU A 90 10.64 15.40 15.89
C LEU A 90 11.25 15.27 17.30
N GLY A 91 12.28 14.45 17.47
CA GLY A 91 12.92 14.15 18.74
C GLY A 91 12.31 12.98 19.52
N TRP A 92 12.98 12.64 20.61
CA TRP A 92 12.65 11.52 21.49
C TRP A 92 11.27 11.59 22.16
N VAL A 93 10.73 12.80 22.35
CA VAL A 93 9.42 12.98 22.99
C VAL A 93 8.31 13.04 21.93
N VAL A 94 8.41 14.00 21.01
CA VAL A 94 7.34 14.28 20.05
C VAL A 94 7.19 13.15 19.04
N GLY A 95 8.29 12.57 18.55
CA GLY A 95 8.27 11.50 17.55
C GLY A 95 7.41 10.29 17.98
N PRO A 96 7.76 9.59 19.07
CA PRO A 96 6.99 8.44 19.57
C PRO A 96 5.55 8.78 19.92
N VAL A 97 5.29 9.95 20.54
CA VAL A 97 3.93 10.38 20.88
C VAL A 97 3.09 10.55 19.62
N VAL A 98 3.62 11.23 18.61
CA VAL A 98 2.94 11.42 17.32
C VAL A 98 2.67 10.06 16.66
N MET A 99 3.63 9.14 16.65
CA MET A 99 3.42 7.80 16.08
C MET A 99 2.28 7.03 16.77
N LEU A 100 2.19 7.10 18.11
CA LEU A 100 1.09 6.51 18.86
C LEU A 100 -0.25 7.18 18.55
N LEU A 101 -0.29 8.50 18.42
CA LEU A 101 -1.50 9.22 18.03
C LEU A 101 -1.97 8.81 16.63
N PHE A 102 -1.07 8.74 15.65
CA PHE A 102 -1.40 8.24 14.31
C PHE A 102 -1.93 6.80 14.35
N ALA A 103 -1.30 5.91 15.14
CA ALA A 103 -1.74 4.54 15.35
C ALA A 103 -3.16 4.45 15.96
N LEU A 104 -3.50 5.35 16.89
CA LEU A 104 -4.84 5.43 17.48
C LEU A 104 -5.88 5.94 16.47
N VAL A 105 -5.53 6.98 15.70
CA VAL A 105 -6.43 7.53 14.67
C VAL A 105 -6.70 6.49 13.59
N ILE A 106 -5.66 5.86 13.02
CA ILE A 106 -5.81 4.81 11.99
C ILE A 106 -6.61 3.62 12.52
N TYR A 107 -6.39 3.20 13.77
CA TYR A 107 -7.16 2.15 14.40
C TYR A 107 -8.64 2.52 14.48
N TYR A 108 -8.94 3.74 14.94
CA TYR A 108 -10.30 4.21 15.09
C TYR A 108 -11.01 4.30 13.73
N THR A 109 -10.41 4.98 12.74
CA THR A 109 -11.04 5.21 11.43
C THR A 109 -11.15 3.94 10.60
N SER A 110 -10.18 3.02 10.69
CA SER A 110 -10.26 1.71 10.02
C SER A 110 -11.41 0.84 10.56
N ASN A 111 -11.71 0.95 11.86
CA ASN A 111 -12.88 0.30 12.45
C ASN A 111 -14.21 0.92 12.00
N LEU A 112 -14.23 2.22 11.69
CA LEU A 112 -15.40 2.85 11.06
C LEU A 112 -15.55 2.36 9.62
N LEU A 113 -14.47 2.40 8.85
CA LEU A 113 -14.44 2.00 7.44
C LEU A 113 -14.87 0.55 7.23
N SER A 114 -14.38 -0.38 8.06
CA SER A 114 -14.73 -1.80 7.93
C SER A 114 -16.23 -2.09 8.11
N GLN A 115 -16.96 -1.22 8.82
CA GLN A 115 -18.42 -1.33 8.95
C GLN A 115 -19.16 -0.84 7.69
N CYS A 116 -18.50 -0.03 6.85
CA CYS A 116 -19.04 0.50 5.60
C CYS A 116 -18.88 -0.45 4.41
N TYR A 117 -18.26 -1.63 4.61
CA TYR A 117 -18.13 -2.66 3.57
C TYR A 117 -19.47 -3.15 3.03
N ARG A 118 -20.46 -3.39 3.91
CA ARG A 118 -21.84 -3.70 3.50
C ARG A 118 -22.72 -2.46 3.68
N THR A 119 -23.54 -2.15 2.67
CA THR A 119 -24.50 -1.04 2.73
C THR A 119 -25.85 -1.53 3.22
N GLY A 120 -26.47 -0.78 4.15
CA GLY A 120 -27.70 -1.17 4.82
C GLY A 120 -27.40 -2.09 6.01
N ASP A 121 -27.81 -3.36 5.93
CA ASP A 121 -27.57 -4.32 7.00
C ASP A 121 -26.08 -4.77 7.06
N PRO A 122 -25.43 -4.78 8.24
CA PRO A 122 -24.02 -5.16 8.37
C PRO A 122 -23.68 -6.62 8.04
N VAL A 123 -24.68 -7.50 7.90
CA VAL A 123 -24.51 -8.94 7.67
C VAL A 123 -25.07 -9.36 6.32
N THR A 124 -26.25 -8.86 5.94
CA THR A 124 -26.94 -9.24 4.69
C THR A 124 -26.96 -8.14 3.65
N GLY A 125 -26.50 -6.93 4.00
CA GLY A 125 -26.47 -5.79 3.10
C GLY A 125 -25.56 -6.01 1.90
N ARG A 126 -25.77 -5.20 0.85
CA ARG A 126 -25.00 -5.27 -0.40
C ARG A 126 -23.52 -5.04 -0.12
N ARG A 127 -22.66 -5.93 -0.60
CA ARG A 127 -21.20 -5.80 -0.52
C ARG A 127 -20.70 -4.69 -1.45
N ASN A 128 -19.74 -3.91 -0.96
CA ASN A 128 -18.93 -2.99 -1.74
C ASN A 128 -17.55 -3.60 -1.91
N TYR A 129 -17.18 -3.95 -3.14
CA TYR A 129 -15.94 -4.69 -3.42
C TYR A 129 -14.69 -3.81 -3.40
N THR A 130 -14.88 -2.50 -3.58
CA THR A 130 -13.81 -1.51 -3.60
C THR A 130 -14.13 -0.35 -2.67
N TYR A 131 -13.09 0.37 -2.23
CA TYR A 131 -13.24 1.60 -1.46
C TYR A 131 -14.17 2.59 -2.17
N MET A 132 -14.02 2.73 -3.49
CA MET A 132 -14.85 3.61 -4.31
C MET A 132 -16.32 3.21 -4.32
N ASP A 133 -16.61 1.91 -4.37
CA ASP A 133 -17.98 1.38 -4.30
C ASP A 133 -18.62 1.74 -2.96
N ALA A 134 -17.85 1.65 -1.86
CA ALA A 134 -18.33 2.03 -0.53
C ALA A 134 -18.64 3.53 -0.44
N VAL A 135 -17.80 4.39 -1.03
CA VAL A 135 -18.07 5.83 -1.11
C VAL A 135 -19.31 6.11 -1.97
N LYS A 136 -19.44 5.41 -3.10
CA LYS A 136 -20.60 5.55 -4.01
C LYS A 136 -21.90 5.12 -3.35
N SER A 137 -21.90 4.03 -2.59
CA SER A 137 -23.09 3.50 -1.96
C SER A 137 -23.53 4.29 -0.72
N ASN A 138 -22.59 4.90 0.02
CA ASN A 138 -22.90 5.63 1.26
C ASN A 138 -23.03 7.15 1.07
N LEU A 139 -22.27 7.76 0.15
CA LEU A 139 -22.19 9.22 -0.01
C LEU A 139 -22.67 9.69 -1.39
N GLY A 140 -22.36 8.94 -2.44
CA GLY A 140 -22.77 9.24 -3.81
C GLY A 140 -22.27 10.60 -4.36
N GLY A 141 -22.79 10.98 -5.52
CA GLY A 141 -22.62 12.31 -6.11
C GLY A 141 -21.16 12.72 -6.39
N VAL A 142 -20.86 14.00 -6.17
CA VAL A 142 -19.55 14.63 -6.44
C VAL A 142 -18.43 14.04 -5.57
N LYS A 143 -18.76 13.58 -4.35
CA LYS A 143 -17.81 12.99 -3.40
C LYS A 143 -17.10 11.75 -3.98
N VAL A 144 -17.78 10.95 -4.82
CA VAL A 144 -17.19 9.80 -5.52
C VAL A 144 -16.09 10.25 -6.49
N LYS A 145 -16.36 11.30 -7.27
CA LYS A 145 -15.37 11.83 -8.23
C LYS A 145 -14.13 12.36 -7.51
N ILE A 146 -14.33 13.12 -6.43
CA ILE A 146 -13.23 13.65 -5.60
C ILE A 146 -12.42 12.50 -4.97
N CYS A 147 -13.10 11.51 -4.39
CA CYS A 147 -12.43 10.34 -3.84
C CYS A 147 -11.60 9.60 -4.88
N GLY A 148 -12.16 9.39 -6.08
CA GLY A 148 -11.47 8.73 -7.19
C GLY A 148 -10.19 9.45 -7.58
N TRP A 149 -10.27 10.76 -7.80
CA TRP A 149 -9.09 11.57 -8.12
C TRP A 149 -8.00 11.47 -7.05
N ILE A 150 -8.36 11.65 -5.78
CA ILE A 150 -7.40 11.60 -4.67
C ILE A 150 -6.80 10.20 -4.53
N GLN A 151 -7.63 9.16 -4.57
CA GLN A 151 -7.19 7.77 -4.44
C GLN A 151 -6.23 7.37 -5.55
N TYR A 152 -6.59 7.62 -6.82
CA TYR A 152 -5.75 7.23 -7.95
C TYR A 152 -4.44 8.02 -8.05
N LEU A 153 -4.46 9.32 -7.71
CA LEU A 153 -3.23 10.12 -7.61
C LEU A 153 -2.31 9.60 -6.49
N ASN A 154 -2.88 9.16 -5.36
CA ASN A 154 -2.10 8.58 -4.28
C ASN A 154 -1.50 7.23 -4.69
N LEU A 155 -2.28 6.34 -5.34
CA LEU A 155 -1.77 5.06 -5.87
C LEU A 155 -0.63 5.27 -6.87
N LEU A 156 -0.75 6.29 -7.75
CA LEU A 156 0.32 6.68 -8.67
C LEU A 156 1.58 7.14 -7.90
N GLY A 157 1.42 7.94 -6.85
CA GLY A 157 2.56 8.37 -6.06
C GLY A 157 3.21 7.23 -5.26
N VAL A 158 2.44 6.26 -4.76
CA VAL A 158 2.99 5.05 -4.12
C VAL A 158 3.89 4.29 -5.10
N ALA A 159 3.46 4.14 -6.36
CA ALA A 159 4.27 3.52 -7.41
C ALA A 159 5.61 4.27 -7.64
N ILE A 160 5.58 5.60 -7.65
CA ILE A 160 6.79 6.45 -7.73
C ILE A 160 7.69 6.22 -6.51
N GLY A 161 7.12 6.24 -5.30
CA GLY A 161 7.85 6.07 -4.04
C GLY A 161 8.51 4.69 -3.93
N TYR A 162 7.85 3.63 -4.36
CA TYR A 162 8.42 2.28 -4.39
C TYR A 162 9.55 2.15 -5.41
N THR A 163 9.42 2.78 -6.57
CA THR A 163 10.49 2.82 -7.58
C THR A 163 11.74 3.51 -7.04
N ILE A 164 11.58 4.63 -6.32
CA ILE A 164 12.69 5.34 -5.67
C ILE A 164 13.30 4.51 -4.54
N ALA A 165 12.48 3.95 -3.64
CA ALA A 165 12.97 3.16 -2.52
C ALA A 165 13.76 1.92 -2.97
N SER A 166 13.25 1.22 -3.99
CA SER A 166 13.90 0.05 -4.57
C SER A 166 15.24 0.40 -5.21
N SER A 167 15.32 1.53 -5.92
CA SER A 167 16.58 1.99 -6.51
C SER A 167 17.62 2.37 -5.45
N ILE A 168 17.20 3.01 -4.35
CA ILE A 168 18.09 3.33 -3.22
C ILE A 168 18.67 2.05 -2.62
N SER A 169 17.86 1.02 -2.42
CA SER A 169 18.34 -0.27 -1.90
C SER A 169 19.29 -0.99 -2.86
N MET A 170 19.02 -0.98 -4.16
CA MET A 170 19.93 -1.58 -5.15
C MET A 170 21.26 -0.80 -5.27
N VAL A 171 21.22 0.54 -5.18
CA VAL A 171 22.42 1.37 -5.10
C VAL A 171 23.24 1.05 -3.85
N ALA A 172 22.59 0.83 -2.70
CA ALA A 172 23.25 0.46 -1.45
C ALA A 172 24.01 -0.87 -1.59
N ILE A 173 23.41 -1.89 -2.22
CA ILE A 173 24.08 -3.18 -2.50
C ILE A 173 25.31 -2.97 -3.38
N LYS A 174 25.21 -2.20 -4.47
CA LYS A 174 26.36 -1.97 -5.36
C LYS A 174 27.48 -1.20 -4.65
N ARG A 175 27.14 -0.17 -3.87
CA ARG A 175 28.11 0.59 -3.08
C ARG A 175 28.79 -0.30 -2.04
N SER A 176 28.02 -1.02 -1.25
CA SER A 176 28.50 -2.00 -0.26
C SER A 176 29.53 -2.96 -0.85
N ASN A 177 29.18 -3.64 -1.95
CA ASN A 177 30.08 -4.59 -2.63
C ASN A 177 31.31 -3.92 -3.27
N CYS A 178 31.16 -2.71 -3.81
CA CYS A 178 32.27 -1.96 -4.39
C CYS A 178 33.32 -1.59 -3.33
N PHE A 179 32.87 -1.04 -2.19
CA PHE A 179 33.75 -0.63 -1.09
C PHE A 179 34.51 -1.82 -0.50
N HIS A 180 33.85 -2.97 -0.30
CA HIS A 180 34.52 -4.15 0.24
C HIS A 180 35.50 -4.81 -0.74
N LYS A 181 35.33 -4.58 -2.05
CA LYS A 181 36.21 -5.13 -3.09
C LYS A 181 37.43 -4.24 -3.39
N HIS A 182 37.26 -2.91 -3.43
CA HIS A 182 38.30 -1.97 -3.87
C HIS A 182 38.84 -1.09 -2.73
N GLY A 183 38.30 -1.21 -1.52
CA GLY A 183 38.67 -0.40 -0.35
C GLY A 183 37.93 0.94 -0.31
N GLU A 184 38.08 1.66 0.80
CA GLU A 184 37.34 2.90 1.11
C GLU A 184 37.69 4.09 0.21
N GLN A 185 38.76 4.00 -0.59
CA GLN A 185 39.28 5.10 -1.42
C GLN A 185 38.64 5.21 -2.80
N ASP A 186 37.86 4.22 -3.24
CA ASP A 186 37.17 4.27 -4.53
C ASP A 186 35.83 5.02 -4.38
N PRO A 187 35.53 6.07 -5.17
CA PRO A 187 34.28 6.81 -5.08
C PRO A 187 33.02 5.97 -5.38
N CYS A 188 33.17 4.75 -5.92
CA CYS A 188 32.11 3.74 -6.03
C CYS A 188 30.78 4.31 -6.57
N HIS A 189 30.85 5.01 -7.70
CA HIS A 189 29.69 5.66 -8.31
C HIS A 189 28.64 4.64 -8.77
N ALA A 190 27.39 4.88 -8.39
CA ALA A 190 26.24 4.08 -8.78
C ALA A 190 25.10 4.99 -9.24
N SER A 191 24.65 4.80 -10.48
CA SER A 191 23.55 5.58 -11.04
C SER A 191 22.22 5.05 -10.52
N SER A 192 21.49 5.86 -9.74
CA SER A 192 20.13 5.52 -9.28
C SER A 192 19.16 5.29 -10.45
N ASN A 193 19.33 6.04 -11.55
CA ASN A 193 18.47 5.96 -12.73
C ASN A 193 18.49 4.58 -13.39
N ALA A 194 19.66 3.94 -13.47
CA ALA A 194 19.76 2.59 -14.04
C ALA A 194 18.95 1.58 -13.23
N TYR A 195 18.96 1.71 -11.90
CA TYR A 195 18.20 0.84 -11.00
C TYR A 195 16.70 1.15 -11.01
N MET A 196 16.30 2.42 -11.17
CA MET A 196 14.89 2.77 -11.39
C MET A 196 14.36 2.13 -12.67
N ILE A 197 15.12 2.19 -13.77
CA ILE A 197 14.75 1.55 -15.04
C ILE A 197 14.66 0.02 -14.87
N MET A 198 15.62 -0.60 -14.18
CA MET A 198 15.61 -2.04 -13.90
C MET A 198 14.37 -2.46 -13.11
N PHE A 199 14.01 -1.69 -12.08
CA PHE A 199 12.78 -1.91 -11.32
C PHE A 199 11.54 -1.74 -12.21
N GLY A 200 11.48 -0.67 -13.00
CA GLY A 200 10.39 -0.43 -13.95
C GLY A 200 10.22 -1.56 -14.98
N ILE A 201 11.31 -2.12 -15.52
CA ILE A 201 11.26 -3.29 -16.41
C ILE A 201 10.66 -4.50 -15.68
N THR A 202 11.05 -4.72 -14.43
CA THR A 202 10.51 -5.80 -13.60
C THR A 202 9.01 -5.60 -13.37
N GLU A 203 8.57 -4.39 -13.03
CA GLU A 203 7.16 -4.08 -12.84
C GLU A 203 6.36 -4.17 -14.14
N ILE A 204 6.92 -3.84 -15.31
CA ILE A 204 6.25 -4.07 -16.60
C ILE A 204 5.87 -5.55 -16.75
N LEU A 205 6.76 -6.48 -16.37
CA LEU A 205 6.51 -7.92 -16.47
C LEU A 205 5.45 -8.37 -15.46
N PHE A 206 5.61 -8.04 -14.18
CA PHE A 206 4.68 -8.46 -13.12
C PHE A 206 3.31 -7.79 -13.25
N SER A 207 3.26 -6.55 -13.72
CA SER A 207 1.99 -5.85 -13.97
C SER A 207 1.20 -6.45 -15.11
N GLN A 208 1.70 -7.39 -15.91
CA GLN A 208 0.84 -8.10 -16.88
C GLN A 208 -0.05 -9.17 -16.22
N ILE A 209 0.18 -9.50 -14.94
CA ILE A 209 -0.64 -10.49 -14.22
C ILE A 209 -2.06 -9.91 -14.04
N PRO A 210 -3.11 -10.57 -14.57
CA PRO A 210 -4.46 -9.98 -14.65
C PRO A 210 -5.15 -9.78 -13.30
N ASP A 211 -4.98 -10.73 -12.36
CA ASP A 211 -5.85 -10.84 -11.19
C ASP A 211 -5.08 -10.82 -9.86
N PHE A 212 -5.69 -10.17 -8.88
CA PHE A 212 -5.23 -10.12 -7.49
C PHE A 212 -5.12 -11.53 -6.87
N ASP A 213 -6.03 -12.42 -7.27
CA ASP A 213 -6.08 -13.81 -6.82
C ASP A 213 -4.89 -14.64 -7.30
N GLN A 214 -4.19 -14.19 -8.35
CA GLN A 214 -3.00 -14.86 -8.87
C GLN A 214 -1.71 -14.35 -8.20
N VAL A 215 -1.75 -13.20 -7.52
CA VAL A 215 -0.62 -12.59 -6.80
C VAL A 215 -0.65 -12.81 -5.28
N TRP A 216 -1.54 -13.68 -4.78
CA TRP A 216 -1.62 -14.00 -3.35
C TRP A 216 -0.29 -14.50 -2.77
N TRP A 217 0.44 -15.32 -3.53
CA TRP A 217 1.76 -15.83 -3.13
C TRP A 217 2.80 -14.70 -3.06
N LEU A 218 2.70 -13.72 -3.96
CA LEU A 218 3.57 -12.55 -4.00
C LEU A 218 3.37 -11.68 -2.75
N SER A 219 2.14 -11.57 -2.27
CA SER A 219 1.84 -10.90 -0.99
C SER A 219 2.47 -11.62 0.21
N ILE A 220 2.46 -12.95 0.24
CA ILE A 220 3.11 -13.72 1.33
C ILE A 220 4.62 -13.52 1.29
N VAL A 221 5.24 -13.61 0.11
CA VAL A 221 6.68 -13.36 -0.04
C VAL A 221 7.02 -11.94 0.42
N ALA A 222 6.23 -10.94 0.01
CA ALA A 222 6.43 -9.56 0.43
C ALA A 222 6.29 -9.38 1.95
N ALA A 223 5.32 -10.05 2.60
CA ALA A 223 5.19 -10.04 4.06
C ALA A 223 6.42 -10.63 4.77
N VAL A 224 6.93 -11.76 4.28
CA VAL A 224 8.14 -12.39 4.87
C VAL A 224 9.33 -11.46 4.73
N MET A 225 9.53 -10.91 3.52
CA MET A 225 10.65 -10.00 3.24
C MET A 225 10.57 -8.72 4.08
N SER A 226 9.37 -8.20 4.37
CA SER A 226 9.24 -7.01 5.21
C SER A 226 9.65 -7.22 6.65
N PHE A 227 9.29 -8.37 7.23
CA PHE A 227 9.81 -8.76 8.52
C PHE A 227 11.33 -8.99 8.48
N THR A 228 11.85 -9.61 7.42
CA THR A 228 13.28 -9.88 7.28
C THR A 228 14.11 -8.58 7.31
N TYR A 229 13.84 -7.62 6.41
CA TYR A 229 14.64 -6.40 6.38
C TYR A 229 14.41 -5.54 7.62
N SER A 230 13.20 -5.51 8.18
CA SER A 230 12.89 -4.72 9.38
C SER A 230 13.59 -5.30 10.62
N ALA A 231 13.62 -6.62 10.77
CA ALA A 231 14.32 -7.29 11.86
C ALA A 231 15.85 -7.10 11.75
N ILE A 232 16.41 -7.16 10.54
CA ILE A 232 17.83 -6.85 10.31
C ILE A 232 18.09 -5.38 10.64
N GLY A 233 17.32 -4.44 10.09
CA GLY A 233 17.48 -3.00 10.36
C GLY A 233 17.38 -2.66 11.84
N LEU A 234 16.45 -3.27 12.56
CA LEU A 234 16.34 -3.13 14.02
C LEU A 234 17.56 -3.69 14.74
N SER A 235 17.99 -4.90 14.38
CA SER A 235 19.19 -5.53 14.98
C SER A 235 20.43 -4.68 14.77
N LEU A 236 20.64 -4.19 13.55
CA LEU A 236 21.73 -3.27 13.21
C LEU A 236 21.65 -1.97 14.02
N GLY A 237 20.45 -1.40 14.16
CA GLY A 237 20.22 -0.22 15.00
C GLY A 237 20.61 -0.45 16.45
N ILE A 238 20.18 -1.57 17.05
CA ILE A 238 20.53 -1.94 18.42
C ILE A 238 22.04 -2.13 18.56
N THR A 239 22.68 -2.87 17.65
CA THR A 239 24.13 -3.08 17.69
C THR A 239 24.90 -1.76 17.56
N GLN A 240 24.46 -0.86 16.69
CA GLN A 240 25.07 0.46 16.56
C GLN A 240 24.92 1.31 17.82
N VAL A 241 23.76 1.27 18.49
CA VAL A 241 23.56 1.97 19.77
C VAL A 241 24.50 1.44 20.84
N ILE A 242 24.66 0.11 20.93
CA ILE A 242 25.62 -0.52 21.85
C ILE A 242 27.04 -0.08 21.51
N GLY A 243 27.42 -0.09 20.22
CA GLY A 243 28.74 0.33 19.76
C GLY A 243 29.04 1.81 20.00
N ASN A 244 28.02 2.68 19.95
CA ASN A 244 28.14 4.11 20.25
C ASN A 244 28.31 4.39 21.75
N GLY A 245 28.08 3.40 22.63
CA GLY A 245 28.17 3.57 24.09
C GLY A 245 27.02 4.38 24.72
N GLY A 246 25.93 4.63 23.98
CA GLY A 246 24.80 5.41 24.47
C GLY A 246 23.86 5.90 23.37
N PHE A 247 22.75 6.53 23.78
CA PHE A 247 21.78 7.14 22.87
C PHE A 247 22.30 8.50 22.40
N LYS A 248 22.12 8.85 21.12
CA LYS A 248 22.28 10.26 20.69
C LYS A 248 21.07 11.08 21.19
N GLU A 249 21.34 12.19 21.87
CA GLU A 249 20.44 12.78 22.88
C GLU A 249 19.65 14.04 22.47
N SER A 250 19.27 14.25 21.19
CA SER A 250 18.41 15.41 20.93
C SER A 250 16.95 15.15 21.32
N LEU A 251 16.51 15.79 22.40
CA LEU A 251 15.19 15.64 23.00
C LEU A 251 14.07 16.23 22.11
N MET A 252 14.39 17.30 21.37
CA MET A 252 13.48 18.08 20.51
C MET A 252 13.82 17.97 19.01
N GLY A 253 14.49 16.87 18.64
CA GLY A 253 14.93 16.59 17.28
C GLY A 253 16.02 17.53 16.80
N ILE A 254 16.32 17.51 15.51
CA ILE A 254 17.45 18.23 14.91
C ILE A 254 17.61 19.67 15.43
N SER A 255 18.83 20.02 15.87
CA SER A 255 19.08 21.33 16.48
C SER A 255 19.20 22.45 15.44
N ILE A 256 18.74 23.66 15.80
CA ILE A 256 18.96 24.84 14.96
C ILE A 256 20.47 25.12 14.93
N GLY A 257 21.04 25.26 13.74
CA GLY A 257 22.47 25.45 13.54
C GLY A 257 23.28 24.16 13.41
N ALA A 258 22.66 22.98 13.51
CA ALA A 258 23.34 21.70 13.25
C ALA A 258 23.89 21.65 11.81
N MET A 259 25.09 21.10 11.64
CA MET A 259 25.68 20.87 10.32
C MET A 259 25.29 19.48 9.85
N THR A 260 24.45 19.40 8.83
CA THR A 260 24.12 18.15 8.14
C THR A 260 24.89 18.04 6.84
N LYS A 261 24.83 16.89 6.17
CA LYS A 261 25.34 16.73 4.80
C LYS A 261 24.76 17.75 3.79
N ALA A 262 23.59 18.31 4.09
CA ALA A 262 22.94 19.36 3.29
C ALA A 262 23.28 20.79 3.74
N GLY A 263 24.20 20.96 4.70
CA GLY A 263 24.61 22.24 5.26
C GLY A 263 23.96 22.56 6.62
N ARG A 264 24.06 23.83 7.02
CA ARG A 264 23.60 24.35 8.31
C ARG A 264 22.08 24.43 8.36
N VAL A 265 21.47 23.82 9.39
CA VAL A 265 20.02 23.82 9.58
C VAL A 265 19.53 25.16 10.11
N THR A 266 18.75 25.86 9.32
CA THR A 266 18.04 27.09 9.72
C THR A 266 16.76 26.78 10.51
N MET A 267 16.23 27.76 11.24
CA MET A 267 14.94 27.63 11.94
C MET A 267 13.82 27.22 10.98
N MET A 268 13.80 27.82 9.78
CA MET A 268 12.80 27.54 8.75
C MET A 268 12.92 26.09 8.23
N GLN A 269 14.14 25.61 7.98
CA GLN A 269 14.37 24.21 7.57
C GLN A 269 13.98 23.22 8.66
N LYS A 270 14.27 23.52 9.93
CA LYS A 270 13.80 22.69 11.06
C LYS A 270 12.28 22.57 11.02
N MET A 271 11.56 23.69 10.90
CA MET A 271 10.10 23.68 10.83
C MET A 271 9.57 22.85 9.65
N TRP A 272 10.11 23.04 8.44
CA TRP A 272 9.68 22.29 7.27
C TRP A 272 9.91 20.79 7.42
N ARG A 273 11.08 20.39 7.92
CA ARG A 273 11.41 18.98 8.16
C ARG A 273 10.53 18.35 9.24
N SER A 274 10.24 19.06 10.33
CA SER A 274 9.32 18.57 11.36
C SER A 274 7.90 18.40 10.82
N LEU A 275 7.43 19.32 9.96
CA LEU A 275 6.11 19.19 9.33
C LEU A 275 6.09 18.03 8.32
N GLN A 276 7.12 17.88 7.49
CA GLN A 276 7.26 16.77 6.57
C GLN A 276 7.27 15.42 7.30
N ALA A 277 7.95 15.32 8.45
CA ALA A 277 7.97 14.11 9.26
C ALA A 277 6.56 13.64 9.70
N LEU A 278 5.60 14.57 9.86
CA LEU A 278 4.19 14.20 10.10
C LEU A 278 3.59 13.48 8.88
N GLY A 279 3.93 13.94 7.67
CA GLY A 279 3.56 13.29 6.42
C GLY A 279 4.17 11.90 6.29
N ASP A 280 5.46 11.75 6.61
CA ASP A 280 6.16 10.46 6.57
C ASP A 280 5.52 9.43 7.51
N ILE A 281 5.22 9.85 8.75
CA ILE A 281 4.51 9.00 9.72
C ILE A 281 3.09 8.68 9.21
N ALA A 282 2.38 9.66 8.66
CA ALA A 282 1.04 9.46 8.12
C ALA A 282 1.03 8.45 6.97
N PHE A 283 2.02 8.51 6.08
CA PHE A 283 2.21 7.57 5.00
C PHE A 283 2.48 6.15 5.51
N ALA A 284 3.35 6.01 6.53
CA ALA A 284 3.66 4.70 7.09
C ALA A 284 2.41 3.94 7.57
N TYR A 285 1.40 4.64 8.12
CA TYR A 285 0.15 4.00 8.54
C TYR A 285 -0.94 3.90 7.45
N SER A 286 -0.65 4.29 6.20
CA SER A 286 -1.65 4.49 5.14
C SER A 286 -2.05 3.21 4.39
N TYR A 287 -2.84 2.35 5.03
CA TYR A 287 -3.45 1.16 4.38
C TYR A 287 -4.97 1.25 4.20
N SER A 288 -5.63 2.26 4.78
CA SER A 288 -7.09 2.41 4.70
C SER A 288 -7.62 2.47 3.26
N ILE A 289 -6.78 2.89 2.31
CA ILE A 289 -7.08 3.04 0.89
C ILE A 289 -7.41 1.69 0.22
N ILE A 290 -6.84 0.59 0.73
CA ILE A 290 -7.05 -0.78 0.22
C ILE A 290 -7.77 -1.68 1.24
N LEU A 291 -8.28 -1.09 2.33
CA LEU A 291 -8.88 -1.84 3.43
C LEU A 291 -10.12 -2.62 2.99
N ILE A 292 -10.96 -2.00 2.16
CA ILE A 292 -12.20 -2.61 1.68
C ILE A 292 -11.90 -3.77 0.73
N GLU A 293 -10.90 -3.63 -0.13
CA GLU A 293 -10.41 -4.65 -1.03
C GLU A 293 -9.83 -5.84 -0.26
N ILE A 294 -9.05 -5.59 0.81
CA ILE A 294 -8.57 -6.66 1.72
C ILE A 294 -9.77 -7.34 2.42
N GLN A 295 -10.73 -6.55 2.92
CA GLN A 295 -11.91 -7.07 3.58
C GLN A 295 -12.78 -7.90 2.62
N ASP A 296 -12.80 -7.57 1.33
CA ASP A 296 -13.50 -8.32 0.29
C ASP A 296 -12.88 -9.71 0.05
N THR A 297 -11.70 -10.02 0.57
CA THR A 297 -11.14 -11.38 0.50
C THR A 297 -11.62 -12.30 1.62
N LEU A 298 -12.27 -11.75 2.67
CA LEU A 298 -12.59 -12.47 3.89
C LEU A 298 -13.81 -13.39 3.73
N LYS A 299 -13.70 -14.60 4.28
CA LYS A 299 -14.82 -15.53 4.35
C LYS A 299 -15.90 -15.04 5.34
N SER A 300 -17.15 -15.41 5.06
CA SER A 300 -18.30 -15.19 5.94
C SER A 300 -19.16 -16.47 5.95
N PRO A 301 -19.69 -16.94 7.11
CA PRO A 301 -19.59 -16.36 8.47
C PRO A 301 -18.23 -16.60 9.18
N PRO A 302 -17.89 -15.79 10.22
CA PRO A 302 -18.63 -14.65 10.76
C PRO A 302 -18.56 -13.43 9.82
N ALA A 303 -19.41 -12.42 10.06
CA ALA A 303 -19.45 -11.20 9.24
C ALA A 303 -18.07 -10.58 9.04
N GLU A 304 -17.80 -10.11 7.83
CA GLU A 304 -16.48 -9.75 7.32
C GLU A 304 -15.83 -8.67 8.21
N TYR A 305 -16.60 -7.69 8.67
CA TYR A 305 -16.13 -6.61 9.54
C TYR A 305 -15.64 -7.10 10.92
N LYS A 306 -16.17 -8.22 11.45
CA LYS A 306 -15.73 -8.79 12.74
C LYS A 306 -14.34 -9.40 12.61
N THR A 307 -14.11 -10.14 11.52
CA THR A 307 -12.82 -10.71 11.17
C THR A 307 -11.82 -9.60 10.85
N MET A 308 -12.26 -8.59 10.09
CA MET A 308 -11.44 -7.42 9.74
C MET A 308 -11.01 -6.65 10.99
N LYS A 309 -11.91 -6.37 11.94
CA LYS A 309 -11.58 -5.71 13.22
C LYS A 309 -10.50 -6.43 14.01
N LYS A 310 -10.57 -7.77 14.12
CA LYS A 310 -9.52 -8.56 14.78
C LYS A 310 -8.18 -8.43 14.05
N SER A 311 -8.22 -8.49 12.72
CA SER A 311 -7.03 -8.36 11.87
C SER A 311 -6.41 -6.97 12.00
N THR A 312 -7.22 -5.91 12.04
CA THR A 312 -6.81 -4.52 12.25
C THR A 312 -6.16 -4.31 13.62
N VAL A 313 -6.74 -4.83 14.71
CA VAL A 313 -6.12 -4.76 16.06
C VAL A 313 -4.74 -5.39 16.05
N LEU A 314 -4.64 -6.63 15.56
CA LEU A 314 -3.39 -7.38 15.54
C LEU A 314 -2.33 -6.69 14.66
N SER A 315 -2.71 -6.27 13.46
CA SER A 315 -1.79 -5.67 12.49
C SER A 315 -1.27 -4.33 12.99
N ILE A 316 -2.15 -3.44 13.46
CA ILE A 316 -1.71 -2.12 13.98
C ILE A 316 -0.85 -2.29 15.23
N GLY A 317 -1.17 -3.24 16.12
CA GLY A 317 -0.35 -3.52 17.29
C GLY A 317 1.07 -3.93 16.90
N VAL A 318 1.19 -4.94 16.02
CA VAL A 318 2.48 -5.41 15.50
C VAL A 318 3.23 -4.29 14.78
N THR A 319 2.59 -3.60 13.83
CA THR A 319 3.26 -2.57 13.03
C THR A 319 3.70 -1.39 13.89
N THR A 320 2.87 -0.93 14.83
CA THR A 320 3.21 0.19 15.73
C THR A 320 4.41 -0.16 16.61
N THR A 321 4.44 -1.38 17.17
CA THR A 321 5.60 -1.84 17.95
C THR A 321 6.86 -1.87 17.08
N PHE A 322 6.79 -2.46 15.89
CA PHE A 322 7.94 -2.50 14.97
C PHE A 322 8.39 -1.11 14.53
N TYR A 323 7.45 -0.21 14.27
CA TYR A 323 7.72 1.16 13.85
C TYR A 323 8.39 1.96 14.94
N LEU A 324 7.91 1.88 16.18
CA LEU A 324 8.56 2.51 17.33
C LEU A 324 9.96 1.94 17.52
N LEU A 325 10.13 0.63 17.43
CA LEU A 325 11.45 0.01 17.56
C LEU A 325 12.42 0.48 16.47
N CYS A 326 12.03 0.40 15.19
CA CYS A 326 12.89 0.79 14.06
C CYS A 326 13.17 2.29 14.05
N GLY A 327 12.15 3.11 14.29
CA GLY A 327 12.28 4.57 14.34
C GLY A 327 13.16 5.00 15.51
N CYS A 328 12.88 4.53 16.72
CA CYS A 328 13.61 4.93 17.92
C CYS A 328 15.04 4.39 17.92
N MET A 329 15.26 3.13 17.55
CA MET A 329 16.62 2.56 17.50
C MET A 329 17.43 3.15 16.33
N GLY A 330 16.78 3.42 15.20
CA GLY A 330 17.43 4.15 14.10
C GLY A 330 17.86 5.55 14.50
N TYR A 331 16.99 6.30 15.19
CA TYR A 331 17.35 7.60 15.72
C TYR A 331 18.40 7.52 16.83
N ALA A 332 18.32 6.54 17.72
CA ALA A 332 19.34 6.28 18.73
C ALA A 332 20.73 6.04 18.12
N ALA A 333 20.78 5.29 17.01
CA ALA A 333 22.01 4.94 16.31
C ALA A 333 22.62 6.16 15.59
N PHE A 334 21.80 6.96 14.91
CA PHE A 334 22.28 7.98 13.99
C PHE A 334 22.11 9.43 14.48
N GLY A 335 21.15 9.71 15.35
CA GLY A 335 20.85 11.04 15.89
C GLY A 335 20.34 11.99 14.80
N ASP A 336 20.82 13.23 14.83
CA ASP A 336 20.47 14.28 13.85
C ASP A 336 20.85 13.91 12.39
N ASP A 337 21.75 12.93 12.21
CA ASP A 337 22.16 12.38 10.90
C ASP A 337 21.36 11.14 10.48
N ALA A 338 20.24 10.85 11.13
CA ALA A 338 19.37 9.73 10.76
C ALA A 338 19.02 9.78 9.26
N PRO A 339 19.29 8.69 8.50
CA PRO A 339 19.08 8.68 7.07
C PRO A 339 17.59 8.55 6.73
N GLY A 340 17.18 9.11 5.59
CA GLY A 340 15.80 8.96 5.08
C GLY A 340 15.41 7.51 4.73
N ASN A 341 16.39 6.64 4.50
CA ASN A 341 16.21 5.20 4.50
C ASN A 341 17.13 4.60 5.56
N LEU A 342 16.54 4.01 6.62
CA LEU A 342 17.24 3.43 7.76
C LEU A 342 18.45 2.57 7.35
N LEU A 343 18.31 1.72 6.33
CA LEU A 343 19.38 0.79 5.94
C LEU A 343 20.59 1.49 5.30
N THR A 344 20.40 2.67 4.70
CA THR A 344 21.50 3.41 4.07
C THR A 344 22.50 3.96 5.09
N GLY A 345 22.10 4.11 6.35
CA GLY A 345 22.99 4.53 7.44
C GLY A 345 24.02 3.46 7.83
N PHE A 346 23.74 2.19 7.51
CA PHE A 346 24.63 1.06 7.81
C PHE A 346 25.57 0.70 6.67
N GLY A 347 25.75 1.55 5.65
CA GLY A 347 26.53 1.24 4.44
C GLY A 347 27.96 0.71 4.64
N PHE A 348 28.55 0.91 5.82
CA PHE A 348 29.89 0.45 6.20
C PHE A 348 29.87 -0.68 7.25
N TYR A 349 28.71 -1.28 7.48
CA TYR A 349 28.53 -2.27 8.54
C TYR A 349 29.16 -3.62 8.18
N ASN A 350 29.87 -4.20 9.14
CA ASN A 350 30.40 -5.56 9.06
C ASN A 350 29.58 -6.51 9.95
N PRO A 351 29.05 -7.63 9.42
CA PRO A 351 29.28 -8.12 8.06
C PRO A 351 28.32 -7.51 7.00
N TYR A 352 28.89 -7.08 5.87
CA TYR A 352 28.16 -6.40 4.79
C TYR A 352 27.14 -7.29 4.05
N TRP A 353 27.35 -8.61 4.04
CA TRP A 353 26.38 -9.55 3.43
C TRP A 353 25.01 -9.47 4.11
N LEU A 354 24.96 -9.15 5.40
CA LEU A 354 23.71 -9.02 6.14
C LEU A 354 22.92 -7.79 5.69
N LEU A 355 23.64 -6.69 5.41
CA LEU A 355 23.06 -5.47 4.86
C LEU A 355 22.55 -5.69 3.42
N ASP A 356 23.30 -6.44 2.61
CA ASP A 356 22.90 -6.79 1.25
C ASP A 356 21.63 -7.63 1.25
N ILE A 357 21.52 -8.65 2.13
CA ILE A 357 20.28 -9.43 2.30
C ILE A 357 19.10 -8.53 2.64
N ALA A 358 19.27 -7.57 3.56
CA ALA A 358 18.21 -6.66 3.95
C ALA A 358 17.75 -5.77 2.79
N ASN A 359 18.69 -5.25 1.99
CA ASN A 359 18.35 -4.44 0.81
C ASN A 359 17.72 -5.27 -0.31
N VAL A 360 18.16 -6.52 -0.54
CA VAL A 360 17.49 -7.44 -1.48
C VAL A 360 16.06 -7.73 -1.01
N ALA A 361 15.85 -7.97 0.28
CA ALA A 361 14.53 -8.18 0.85
C ALA A 361 13.62 -6.95 0.64
N ILE A 362 14.14 -5.71 0.77
CA ILE A 362 13.37 -4.50 0.42
C ILE A 362 12.95 -4.54 -1.05
N VAL A 363 13.86 -4.80 -1.98
CA VAL A 363 13.56 -4.83 -3.42
C VAL A 363 12.45 -5.85 -3.72
N VAL A 364 12.58 -7.08 -3.22
CA VAL A 364 11.59 -8.14 -3.41
C VAL A 364 10.25 -7.77 -2.78
N HIS A 365 10.26 -7.19 -1.58
CA HIS A 365 9.05 -6.71 -0.91
C HIS A 365 8.33 -5.64 -1.76
N LEU A 366 9.07 -4.65 -2.27
CA LEU A 366 8.52 -3.54 -3.02
C LEU A 366 7.95 -3.98 -4.38
N VAL A 367 8.49 -5.03 -5.01
CA VAL A 367 7.85 -5.65 -6.20
C VAL A 367 6.44 -6.14 -5.85
N GLY A 368 6.31 -6.88 -4.74
CA GLY A 368 5.01 -7.39 -4.31
C GLY A 368 4.04 -6.28 -3.90
N ALA A 369 4.51 -5.31 -3.12
CA ALA A 369 3.72 -4.17 -2.68
C ALA A 369 3.25 -3.31 -3.87
N TYR A 370 4.10 -3.09 -4.88
CA TYR A 370 3.75 -2.35 -6.09
C TYR A 370 2.54 -2.96 -6.79
N GLN A 371 2.51 -4.29 -6.93
CA GLN A 371 1.36 -4.99 -7.52
C GLN A 371 0.11 -4.81 -6.67
N VAL A 372 0.19 -4.97 -5.34
CA VAL A 372 -0.97 -4.81 -4.45
C VAL A 372 -1.60 -3.41 -4.59
N TYR A 373 -0.79 -2.36 -4.70
CA TYR A 373 -1.28 -0.98 -4.82
C TYR A 373 -1.71 -0.58 -6.25
N CYS A 374 -1.05 -1.09 -7.30
CA CYS A 374 -1.37 -0.70 -8.67
C CYS A 374 -2.55 -1.46 -9.28
N GLN A 375 -2.83 -2.68 -8.83
CA GLN A 375 -3.92 -3.50 -9.38
C GLN A 375 -5.31 -2.83 -9.30
N PRO A 376 -5.72 -2.19 -8.19
CA PRO A 376 -6.98 -1.43 -8.15
C PRO A 376 -7.07 -0.31 -9.20
N LEU A 377 -5.97 0.38 -9.47
CA LEU A 377 -5.90 1.43 -10.48
C LEU A 377 -6.02 0.83 -11.90
N PHE A 378 -5.30 -0.25 -12.19
CA PHE A 378 -5.37 -0.95 -13.47
C PHE A 378 -6.79 -1.48 -13.73
N ALA A 379 -7.36 -2.18 -12.76
CA ALA A 379 -8.72 -2.71 -12.86
C ALA A 379 -9.76 -1.61 -13.10
N PHE A 380 -9.60 -0.43 -12.48
CA PHE A 380 -10.48 0.70 -12.71
C PHE A 380 -10.40 1.22 -14.15
N VAL A 381 -9.19 1.53 -14.64
CA VAL A 381 -8.99 2.10 -15.98
C VAL A 381 -9.42 1.10 -17.06
N GLU A 382 -9.10 -0.18 -16.90
CA GLU A 382 -9.50 -1.23 -17.83
C GLU A 382 -11.02 -1.39 -17.90
N LYS A 383 -11.70 -1.51 -16.75
CA LYS A 383 -13.17 -1.62 -16.72
C LYS A 383 -13.84 -0.39 -17.30
N TRP A 384 -13.35 0.80 -16.97
CA TRP A 384 -13.89 2.05 -17.51
C TRP A 384 -13.73 2.13 -19.02
N THR A 385 -12.55 1.77 -19.54
CA THR A 385 -12.26 1.81 -20.98
C THR A 385 -13.08 0.77 -21.74
N ALA A 386 -13.19 -0.45 -21.22
CA ALA A 386 -14.02 -1.51 -21.80
C ALA A 386 -15.50 -1.10 -21.86
N HIS A 387 -16.01 -0.44 -20.83
CA HIS A 387 -17.39 0.05 -20.83
C HIS A 387 -17.60 1.24 -21.80
N ARG A 388 -16.59 2.10 -21.96
CA ARG A 388 -16.65 3.28 -22.84
C ARG A 388 -16.47 2.94 -24.32
N PHE A 389 -15.73 1.87 -24.63
CA PHE A 389 -15.40 1.41 -25.97
C PHE A 389 -15.66 -0.10 -26.16
N PRO A 390 -16.90 -0.57 -25.98
CA PRO A 390 -17.21 -2.00 -26.00
C PRO A 390 -17.02 -2.67 -27.36
N LYS A 391 -16.98 -1.88 -28.45
CA LYS A 391 -16.83 -2.37 -29.83
C LYS A 391 -15.37 -2.36 -30.31
N SER A 392 -14.42 -1.93 -29.48
CA SER A 392 -13.02 -1.84 -29.89
C SER A 392 -12.31 -3.15 -29.61
N ASP A 393 -11.92 -3.87 -30.66
CA ASP A 393 -11.14 -5.11 -30.54
C ASP A 393 -9.83 -4.89 -29.76
N PHE A 394 -9.23 -3.71 -29.82
CA PHE A 394 -8.03 -3.40 -29.03
C PHE A 394 -8.27 -3.48 -27.52
N VAL A 395 -9.48 -3.13 -27.09
CA VAL A 395 -9.87 -3.02 -25.67
C VAL A 395 -10.54 -4.29 -25.17
N THR A 396 -11.40 -4.92 -25.95
CA THR A 396 -12.23 -6.04 -25.48
C THR A 396 -11.74 -7.41 -25.93
N LYS A 397 -10.92 -7.50 -26.97
CA LYS A 397 -10.43 -8.79 -27.47
C LYS A 397 -9.35 -9.34 -26.55
N GLU A 398 -9.50 -10.60 -26.18
CA GLU A 398 -8.48 -11.37 -25.48
C GLU A 398 -7.83 -12.34 -26.48
N TYR A 399 -6.50 -12.35 -26.50
CA TYR A 399 -5.66 -13.22 -27.31
C TYR A 399 -5.07 -14.29 -26.40
N GLU A 400 -5.34 -15.55 -26.70
CA GLU A 400 -4.78 -16.67 -25.95
C GLU A 400 -3.37 -16.99 -26.45
N VAL A 401 -2.37 -16.82 -25.58
CA VAL A 401 -0.99 -17.24 -25.84
C VAL A 401 -0.58 -18.20 -24.73
N GLY A 402 -0.70 -19.51 -25.00
CA GLY A 402 -0.49 -20.56 -24.01
C GLY A 402 -1.56 -20.53 -22.91
N SER A 403 -1.15 -20.46 -21.65
CA SER A 403 -2.07 -20.34 -20.50
C SER A 403 -2.40 -18.88 -20.12
N TYR A 404 -2.00 -17.90 -20.93
CA TYR A 404 -2.19 -16.47 -20.63
C TYR A 404 -3.17 -15.82 -21.60
N HIS A 405 -4.12 -15.07 -21.05
CA HIS A 405 -5.04 -14.21 -21.79
C HIS A 405 -4.43 -12.82 -21.91
N LEU A 406 -3.96 -12.46 -23.12
CA LEU A 406 -3.36 -11.17 -23.42
C LEU A 406 -4.41 -10.22 -23.97
N ASN A 407 -4.44 -9.01 -23.45
CA ASN A 407 -5.25 -7.92 -23.96
C ASN A 407 -4.32 -6.77 -24.38
N LEU A 408 -4.45 -6.30 -25.62
CA LEU A 408 -3.52 -5.31 -26.18
C LEU A 408 -3.61 -3.96 -25.44
N PHE A 409 -4.83 -3.52 -25.10
CA PHE A 409 -5.01 -2.33 -24.27
C PHE A 409 -4.35 -2.47 -22.91
N ARG A 410 -4.55 -3.61 -22.21
CA ARG A 410 -3.92 -3.90 -20.92
C ARG A 410 -2.41 -3.82 -21.01
N LEU A 411 -1.81 -4.44 -22.02
CA LEU A 411 -0.36 -4.41 -22.25
C LEU A 411 0.14 -2.97 -22.42
N VAL A 412 -0.42 -2.23 -23.37
CA VAL A 412 0.04 -0.87 -23.70
C VAL A 412 -0.18 0.10 -22.55
N TRP A 413 -1.36 0.07 -21.91
CA TRP A 413 -1.69 0.98 -20.81
C TRP A 413 -0.84 0.71 -19.57
N ARG A 414 -0.73 -0.56 -19.13
CA ARG A 414 0.06 -0.90 -17.93
C ARG A 414 1.55 -0.59 -18.15
N THR A 415 2.09 -0.89 -19.33
CA THR A 415 3.46 -0.52 -19.68
C THR A 415 3.65 0.99 -19.71
N GLY A 416 2.73 1.73 -20.34
CA GLY A 416 2.77 3.20 -20.37
C GLY A 416 2.73 3.82 -18.98
N PHE A 417 1.90 3.28 -18.08
CA PHE A 417 1.84 3.69 -16.69
C PHE A 417 3.18 3.51 -15.97
N VAL A 418 3.79 2.32 -16.06
CA VAL A 418 5.08 2.03 -15.40
C VAL A 418 6.20 2.90 -15.98
N VAL A 419 6.21 3.15 -17.29
CA VAL A 419 7.19 4.05 -17.92
C VAL A 419 7.06 5.47 -17.38
N VAL A 420 5.83 6.00 -17.30
CA VAL A 420 5.58 7.35 -16.77
C VAL A 420 6.00 7.46 -15.31
N THR A 421 5.61 6.51 -14.45
CA THR A 421 6.00 6.55 -13.03
C THR A 421 7.51 6.45 -12.86
N THR A 422 8.18 5.60 -13.64
CA THR A 422 9.65 5.47 -13.63
C THR A 422 10.34 6.78 -14.04
N VAL A 423 9.87 7.43 -15.11
CA VAL A 423 10.42 8.73 -15.55
C VAL A 423 10.22 9.80 -14.49
N VAL A 424 9.05 9.86 -13.85
CA VAL A 424 8.80 10.81 -12.76
C VAL A 424 9.71 10.53 -11.56
N SER A 425 9.93 9.27 -11.19
CA SER A 425 10.89 8.88 -10.14
C SER A 425 12.32 9.35 -10.46
N MET A 426 12.73 9.29 -11.73
CA MET A 426 14.05 9.77 -12.16
C MET A 426 14.19 11.29 -12.12
N LEU A 427 13.08 12.02 -12.31
CA LEU A 427 13.07 13.50 -12.25
C LEU A 427 13.12 14.02 -10.82
N MET A 428 12.53 13.29 -9.87
CA MET A 428 12.42 13.71 -8.46
C MET A 428 12.70 12.53 -7.51
N PRO A 429 13.97 12.09 -7.37
CA PRO A 429 14.33 10.93 -6.55
C PRO A 429 14.39 11.24 -5.03
N PHE A 430 13.50 12.10 -4.53
CA PHE A 430 13.48 12.57 -3.14
C PHE A 430 12.53 11.71 -2.31
N PHE A 431 13.05 10.62 -1.77
CA PHE A 431 12.22 9.59 -1.12
C PHE A 431 11.31 10.13 -0.02
N ASN A 432 11.85 10.85 0.97
CA ASN A 432 11.07 11.40 2.08
C ASN A 432 10.10 12.49 1.62
N ASP A 433 10.47 13.33 0.64
CA ASP A 433 9.56 14.37 0.17
C ASP A 433 8.34 13.76 -0.53
N VAL A 434 8.56 12.75 -1.37
CA VAL A 434 7.49 12.01 -2.05
C VAL A 434 6.59 11.32 -1.02
N VAL A 435 7.19 10.62 -0.05
CA VAL A 435 6.46 9.93 1.01
C VAL A 435 5.66 10.92 1.88
N GLY A 436 6.24 12.06 2.25
CA GLY A 436 5.57 13.12 2.99
C GLY A 436 4.37 13.72 2.26
N ILE A 437 4.50 13.97 0.94
CA ILE A 437 3.40 14.40 0.08
C ILE A 437 2.29 13.34 0.06
N LEU A 438 2.64 12.07 -0.13
CA LEU A 438 1.66 10.98 -0.17
C LEU A 438 0.92 10.81 1.16
N GLY A 439 1.63 10.93 2.27
CA GLY A 439 1.04 10.94 3.60
C GLY A 439 0.08 12.10 3.77
N ALA A 440 0.48 13.31 3.39
CA ALA A 440 -0.36 14.51 3.52
C ALA A 440 -1.65 14.43 2.68
N PHE A 441 -1.55 14.04 1.41
CA PHE A 441 -2.72 13.94 0.53
C PHE A 441 -3.54 12.65 0.71
N GLY A 442 -2.95 11.61 1.29
CA GLY A 442 -3.65 10.37 1.57
C GLY A 442 -4.39 10.37 2.90
N PHE A 443 -3.74 10.87 3.94
CA PHE A 443 -4.17 10.68 5.32
C PHE A 443 -5.51 11.34 5.62
N TRP A 444 -5.64 12.65 5.49
CA TRP A 444 -6.93 13.28 5.81
C TRP A 444 -8.08 12.78 4.92
N PRO A 445 -8.01 12.85 3.57
CA PRO A 445 -9.19 12.53 2.77
C PRO A 445 -9.55 11.05 2.82
N LEU A 446 -8.59 10.13 2.61
CA LEU A 446 -8.87 8.70 2.42
C LEU A 446 -8.85 7.91 3.73
N THR A 447 -8.01 8.30 4.69
CA THR A 447 -7.87 7.58 5.96
C THR A 447 -8.81 8.11 7.05
N VAL A 448 -9.21 9.39 6.97
CA VAL A 448 -10.01 10.04 8.03
C VAL A 448 -11.38 10.50 7.54
N TYR A 449 -11.43 11.45 6.60
CA TYR A 449 -12.64 12.14 6.16
C TYR A 449 -13.68 11.19 5.56
N PHE A 450 -13.33 10.45 4.50
CA PHE A 450 -14.29 9.56 3.84
C PHE A 450 -14.79 8.44 4.76
N PRO A 451 -13.94 7.75 5.56
CA PRO A 451 -14.42 6.78 6.55
C PRO A 451 -15.41 7.36 7.56
N ILE A 452 -15.13 8.56 8.09
CA ILE A 452 -16.00 9.25 9.04
C ILE A 452 -17.34 9.62 8.39
N GLU A 453 -17.30 10.23 7.20
CA GLU A 453 -18.50 10.66 6.48
C GLU A 453 -19.37 9.46 6.07
N MET A 454 -18.75 8.38 5.56
CA MET A 454 -19.47 7.14 5.24
C MET A 454 -20.14 6.55 6.48
N TYR A 455 -19.44 6.51 7.61
CA TYR A 455 -19.98 6.00 8.85
C TYR A 455 -21.15 6.85 9.39
N ILE A 456 -21.03 8.18 9.34
CA ILE A 456 -22.11 9.11 9.71
C ILE A 456 -23.35 8.87 8.84
N SER A 457 -23.16 8.74 7.52
CA SER A 457 -24.24 8.51 6.56
C SER A 457 -24.92 7.16 6.82
N GLN A 458 -24.15 6.08 6.92
CA GLN A 458 -24.65 4.72 7.08
C GLN A 458 -25.39 4.52 8.41
N LYS A 459 -24.85 5.07 9.50
CA LYS A 459 -25.46 4.98 10.84
C LYS A 459 -26.51 6.06 11.10
N LYS A 460 -26.78 6.94 10.13
CA LYS A 460 -27.73 8.06 10.24
C LYS A 460 -27.52 8.88 11.50
N ILE A 461 -26.25 9.20 11.82
CA ILE A 461 -25.92 9.97 13.03
C ILE A 461 -26.47 11.38 12.87
N SER A 462 -27.26 11.85 13.84
CA SER A 462 -27.84 13.19 13.78
C SER A 462 -26.74 14.26 13.84
N ARG A 463 -26.89 15.26 12.97
CA ARG A 463 -26.01 16.44 12.97
C ARG A 463 -26.07 17.11 14.34
N TRP A 464 -24.94 17.64 14.79
CA TRP A 464 -24.76 18.27 16.10
C TRP A 464 -24.93 17.37 17.33
N SER A 465 -25.16 16.06 17.17
CA SER A 465 -25.02 15.14 18.30
C SER A 465 -23.57 15.16 18.82
N PRO A 466 -23.33 14.87 20.12
CA PRO A 466 -21.97 14.81 20.67
C PRO A 466 -21.04 13.87 19.88
N ARG A 467 -21.59 12.75 19.38
CA ARG A 467 -20.86 11.82 18.51
C ARG A 467 -20.49 12.45 17.16
N TRP A 468 -21.43 13.16 16.52
CA TRP A 468 -21.16 13.85 15.26
C TRP A 468 -20.10 14.94 15.44
N VAL A 469 -20.21 15.75 16.51
CA VAL A 469 -19.23 16.81 16.81
C VAL A 469 -17.84 16.20 17.06
N GLY A 470 -17.75 15.13 17.85
CA GLY A 470 -16.48 14.44 18.10
C GLY A 470 -15.82 13.91 16.82
N LEU A 471 -16.61 13.32 15.92
CA LEU A 471 -16.12 12.83 14.62
C LEU A 471 -15.64 13.97 13.71
N GLN A 472 -16.37 15.09 13.66
CA GLN A 472 -15.96 16.25 12.86
C GLN A 472 -14.74 16.95 13.43
N MET A 473 -14.62 17.06 14.77
CA MET A 473 -13.43 17.59 15.43
C MET A 473 -12.19 16.74 15.13
N LEU A 474 -12.31 15.41 15.18
CA LEU A 474 -11.23 14.50 14.79
C LEU A 474 -10.82 14.72 13.32
N SER A 475 -11.79 14.81 12.42
CA SER A 475 -11.54 15.08 10.99
C SER A 475 -10.84 16.42 10.76
N LEU A 476 -11.29 17.48 11.42
CA LEU A 476 -10.70 18.82 11.32
C LEU A 476 -9.27 18.87 11.85
N SER A 477 -8.99 18.24 12.99
CA SER A 477 -7.62 18.15 13.53
C SER A 477 -6.68 17.43 12.55
N CYS A 478 -7.14 16.34 11.94
CA CYS A 478 -6.35 15.60 10.95
C CYS A 478 -6.16 16.39 9.64
N LEU A 479 -7.12 17.24 9.26
CA LEU A 479 -6.99 18.14 8.11
C LEU A 479 -5.86 19.14 8.34
N ILE A 480 -5.82 19.77 9.51
CA ILE A 480 -4.77 20.74 9.87
C ILE A 480 -3.39 20.08 9.80
N ILE A 481 -3.25 18.89 10.38
CA ILE A 481 -2.00 18.11 10.33
C ILE A 481 -1.60 17.80 8.88
N SER A 482 -2.56 17.41 8.04
CA SER A 482 -2.29 17.08 6.63
C SER A 482 -1.88 18.29 5.81
N ILE A 483 -2.51 19.46 6.03
CA ILE A 483 -2.11 20.72 5.39
C ILE A 483 -0.69 21.09 5.81
N ALA A 484 -0.38 21.00 7.10
CA ALA A 484 0.96 21.31 7.61
C ALA A 484 2.02 20.36 7.01
N ALA A 485 1.72 19.05 6.96
CA ALA A 485 2.57 18.05 6.33
C ALA A 485 2.80 18.31 4.83
N ALA A 486 1.76 18.72 4.10
CA ALA A 486 1.88 19.11 2.70
C ALA A 486 2.82 20.31 2.54
N CYS A 487 2.66 21.37 3.35
CA CYS A 487 3.53 22.54 3.33
C CYS A 487 5.00 22.17 3.57
N GLY A 488 5.28 21.33 4.58
CA GLY A 488 6.63 20.86 4.88
C GLY A 488 7.24 20.07 3.72
N SER A 489 6.48 19.13 3.15
CA SER A 489 6.98 18.25 2.09
C SER A 489 7.21 18.99 0.77
N PHE A 490 6.32 19.92 0.37
CA PHE A 490 6.55 20.76 -0.80
C PHE A 490 7.74 21.71 -0.62
N ALA A 491 7.92 22.27 0.58
CA ALA A 491 9.09 23.07 0.89
C ALA A 491 10.38 22.23 0.78
N GLY A 492 10.35 20.97 1.21
CA GLY A 492 11.41 19.97 1.01
C GLY A 492 11.76 19.82 -0.47
N VAL A 493 10.78 19.47 -1.32
CA VAL A 493 10.98 19.32 -2.77
C VAL A 493 11.61 20.56 -3.40
N VAL A 494 11.10 21.76 -3.07
CA VAL A 494 11.61 23.01 -3.63
C VAL A 494 13.06 23.28 -3.20
N LEU A 495 13.44 22.90 -1.98
CA LEU A 495 14.82 23.03 -1.51
C LEU A 495 15.75 22.03 -2.21
N ASP A 496 15.31 20.79 -2.37
CA ASP A 496 16.11 19.73 -2.98
C ASP A 496 16.31 19.96 -4.49
N LEU A 497 15.26 20.43 -5.19
CA LEU A 497 15.33 20.80 -6.61
C LEU A 497 16.34 21.92 -6.92
N LYS A 498 16.69 22.78 -5.95
CA LYS A 498 17.72 23.82 -6.15
C LYS A 498 19.13 23.25 -6.32
N SER A 499 19.39 22.08 -5.75
CA SER A 499 20.70 21.42 -5.79
C SER A 499 20.74 20.26 -6.78
N TYR A 500 19.59 19.65 -7.07
CA TYR A 500 19.49 18.48 -7.93
C TYR A 500 19.61 18.82 -9.43
N LYS A 501 20.41 18.02 -10.15
CA LYS A 501 20.50 18.07 -11.62
C LYS A 501 19.94 16.76 -12.18
N PRO A 502 18.76 16.78 -12.82
CA PRO A 502 18.15 15.59 -13.38
C PRO A 502 19.09 14.84 -14.32
N PHE A 503 18.99 13.51 -14.31
CA PHE A 503 19.73 12.61 -15.20
C PHE A 503 21.26 12.62 -15.10
N LYS A 504 21.84 13.29 -14.09
CA LYS A 504 23.27 13.17 -13.78
C LYS A 504 23.49 12.18 -12.64
N SER A 505 24.55 11.37 -12.73
CA SER A 505 24.99 10.54 -11.61
C SER A 505 25.47 11.44 -10.49
N THR A 506 24.80 11.39 -9.33
CA THR A 506 25.29 12.02 -8.10
C THR A 506 26.48 11.24 -7.56
N VAL A 507 27.48 12.00 -7.10
CA VAL A 507 28.76 11.51 -6.56
C VAL A 507 28.54 10.66 -5.31
#